data_AF-A0A924XEN0-F1
#
_entry.id   AF-A0A924XEN0-F1
#
_cell.length_a   1.000
_cell.length_b   1.000
_cell.length_c   1.000
_cell.angle_alpha   90.00
_cell.angle_beta   90.00
_cell.angle_gamma   90.00
#
_symmetry.space_group_name_H-M   'P 1'
#
loop_
_entity.id
_entity.type
_entity.pdbx_description
1 polymer ?
#
loop_
_entity_poly.entity_id
_entity_poly.type
_entity_poly.pdbx_seq_one_letter_code
_entity_poly.pdbx_strand_id
1 'polypeptide(L)'
;KKRTYEKNDVQEYIIWRVLDNEIDWFALDETGKYAALERDENGIVESKVFAGLGLNVKALLYNDLQRVMSDLQNGIASKEHAVFVDGLSENRKTI
;
A
#
# COMPACT_ATOMS: atom_id res chain seq x y z
N LYS A 1 15.13 10.41 -9.92
CA LYS A 1 13.66 10.21 -9.94
C LYS A 1 13.05 10.17 -8.53
N LYS A 2 13.63 9.47 -7.54
CA LYS A 2 13.15 9.44 -6.14
C LYS A 2 12.88 10.85 -5.53
N ARG A 3 13.82 11.78 -5.70
CA ARG A 3 13.72 13.21 -5.29
C ARG A 3 12.60 14.04 -5.94
N THR A 4 12.00 13.58 -7.03
CA THR A 4 10.90 14.32 -7.68
C THR A 4 9.56 13.99 -7.02
N TYR A 5 9.35 12.76 -6.55
CA TYR A 5 8.15 12.35 -5.83
C TYR A 5 8.13 12.89 -4.39
N GLU A 6 9.30 12.97 -3.72
CA GLU A 6 9.47 13.60 -2.40
C GLU A 6 9.02 15.07 -2.39
N LYS A 7 9.16 15.77 -3.52
CA LYS A 7 8.78 17.19 -3.66
C LYS A 7 7.31 17.42 -4.03
N ASN A 8 6.58 16.37 -4.40
CA ASN A 8 5.18 16.45 -4.79
C ASN A 8 4.25 15.78 -3.77
N ASP A 9 4.75 15.52 -2.55
CA ASP A 9 3.97 14.98 -1.43
C ASP A 9 3.26 13.65 -1.76
N VAL A 10 3.89 12.82 -2.60
CA VAL A 10 3.33 11.50 -2.92
C VAL A 10 3.52 10.60 -1.71
N GLN A 11 2.40 10.32 -1.05
CA GLN A 11 2.34 9.59 0.21
C GLN A 11 2.88 8.16 0.11
N GLU A 12 2.71 7.51 -1.05
CA GLU A 12 3.15 6.12 -1.27
C GLU A 12 3.76 5.90 -2.65
N TYR A 13 4.83 5.12 -2.72
CA TYR A 13 5.60 4.87 -3.93
C TYR A 13 6.00 3.40 -4.06
N ILE A 14 5.55 2.74 -5.14
CA ILE A 14 5.84 1.33 -5.43
C ILE A 14 6.85 1.25 -6.59
N ILE A 15 7.87 0.42 -6.42
CA ILE A 15 8.88 0.09 -7.43
C ILE A 15 8.83 -1.41 -7.69
N TRP A 16 8.59 -1.79 -8.95
CA TRP A 16 8.82 -3.16 -9.41
C TRP A 16 10.21 -3.28 -10.02
N ARG A 17 11.09 -4.01 -9.35
CA ARG A 17 12.42 -4.38 -9.85
C ARG A 17 12.33 -5.70 -10.60
N VAL A 18 11.99 -5.63 -11.89
CA VAL A 18 11.75 -6.81 -12.74
C VAL A 18 12.97 -7.73 -12.82
N LEU A 19 14.18 -7.16 -12.90
CA LEU A 19 15.42 -7.94 -13.00
C LEU A 19 15.80 -8.67 -11.70
N ASP A 20 15.52 -8.03 -10.56
CA ASP A 20 15.79 -8.63 -9.24
C ASP A 20 14.63 -9.52 -8.77
N ASN A 21 13.50 -9.51 -9.49
CA ASN A 21 12.25 -10.14 -9.08
C ASN A 21 11.80 -9.69 -7.68
N GLU A 22 11.83 -8.37 -7.44
CA GLU A 22 11.46 -7.78 -6.16
C GLU A 22 10.50 -6.60 -6.33
N ILE A 23 9.66 -6.39 -5.31
CA ILE A 23 8.82 -5.21 -5.18
C ILE A 23 9.21 -4.51 -3.89
N ASP A 24 9.54 -3.23 -4.03
CA ASP A 24 9.73 -2.31 -2.92
C ASP A 24 8.58 -1.32 -2.88
N TRP A 25 7.98 -1.15 -1.71
CA TRP A 25 6.94 -0.15 -1.47
C TRP A 25 7.44 0.78 -0.38
N PHE A 26 7.37 2.07 -0.63
CA PHE A 26 7.76 3.12 0.31
C PHE A 26 6.55 3.96 0.69
N ALA A 27 6.49 4.42 1.94
CA ALA A 27 5.58 5.45 2.39
C ALA A 27 6.37 6.68 2.85
N LEU A 28 5.80 7.87 2.63
CA LEU A 28 6.35 9.12 3.14
C LEU A 28 6.10 9.17 4.65
N ASP A 29 7.16 9.34 5.44
CA ASP A 29 7.05 9.55 6.87
C ASP A 29 6.78 11.02 7.19
N GLU A 30 6.46 11.30 8.46
CA GLU A 30 6.20 12.65 8.98
C GLU A 30 7.42 13.60 8.84
N THR A 31 8.62 13.05 8.63
CA THR A 31 9.85 13.82 8.38
C THR A 31 10.05 14.17 6.91
N GLY A 32 9.14 13.74 6.04
CA GLY A 32 9.19 13.94 4.59
C GLY A 32 10.17 13.00 3.88
N LYS A 33 10.51 11.85 4.49
CA LYS A 33 11.40 10.84 3.90
C LYS A 33 10.65 9.56 3.57
N TYR A 34 11.07 8.90 2.50
CA TYR A 34 10.53 7.59 2.16
C TYR A 34 11.11 6.48 3.03
N ALA A 35 10.24 5.85 3.83
CA ALA A 35 10.53 4.62 4.57
C ALA A 35 9.98 3.41 3.81
N ALA A 36 10.75 2.33 3.71
CA ALA A 36 10.27 1.09 3.11
C ALA A 36 9.21 0.47 4.01
N LEU A 37 8.14 -0.03 3.40
CA LEU A 37 7.09 -0.79 4.08
C LEU A 37 7.52 -2.25 4.17
N GLU A 38 7.41 -2.81 5.37
CA GLU A 38 7.74 -4.20 5.61
C GLU A 38 6.59 -5.11 5.19
N ARG A 39 6.96 -6.34 4.81
CA ARG A 39 6.01 -7.40 4.51
C ARG A 39 5.59 -8.04 5.82
N ASP A 40 4.31 -8.40 5.93
CA ASP A 40 3.81 -9.21 7.04
C ASP A 40 4.28 -10.68 6.93
N GLU A 41 3.86 -11.50 7.89
CA GLU A 41 4.16 -12.94 7.91
C GLU A 41 3.62 -13.70 6.68
N ASN A 42 2.58 -13.17 6.04
CA ASN A 42 1.98 -13.73 4.84
C ASN A 42 2.66 -13.23 3.54
N GLY A 43 3.61 -12.31 3.64
CA GLY A 43 4.28 -11.69 2.48
C GLY A 43 3.47 -10.56 1.83
N ILE A 44 2.50 -10.01 2.55
CA ILE A 44 1.65 -8.89 2.15
C ILE A 44 2.29 -7.60 2.65
N VAL A 45 2.39 -6.60 1.77
CA VAL A 45 2.71 -5.22 2.17
C VAL A 45 1.41 -4.44 2.22
N GLU A 46 1.15 -3.79 3.34
CA GLU A 46 -0.05 -2.98 3.55
C GLU A 46 0.24 -1.49 3.36
N SER A 47 -0.70 -0.80 2.71
CA SER A 47 -0.70 0.66 2.58
C SER A 47 -0.91 1.32 3.93
N LYS A 48 -0.15 2.37 4.22
CA LYS A 48 -0.34 3.25 5.38
C LYS A 48 -1.44 4.28 5.16
N VAL A 49 -1.71 4.63 3.90
CA VAL A 49 -2.72 5.64 3.54
C VAL A 49 -4.10 5.01 3.38
N PHE A 50 -4.15 3.81 2.80
CA PHE A 50 -5.37 3.09 2.51
C PHE A 50 -5.46 1.86 3.40
N ALA A 51 -6.00 2.01 4.61
CA ALA A 51 -6.16 0.88 5.53
C ALA A 51 -6.94 -0.26 4.85
N GLY A 52 -6.43 -1.48 4.92
CA GLY A 52 -7.00 -2.66 4.25
C GLY A 52 -6.54 -2.88 2.80
N LEU A 53 -5.81 -1.94 2.19
CA LEU A 53 -5.13 -2.17 0.91
C LEU A 53 -3.82 -2.92 1.16
N GLY A 54 -3.85 -4.24 0.98
CA GLY A 54 -2.68 -5.11 1.06
C GLY A 54 -2.32 -5.70 -0.31
N LEU A 55 -1.02 -5.77 -0.63
CA LEU A 55 -0.52 -6.44 -1.83
C LEU A 55 0.40 -7.60 -1.47
N ASN A 56 0.04 -8.80 -1.90
CA ASN A 56 0.88 -9.99 -1.75
C ASN A 56 2.06 -9.92 -2.74
N VAL A 57 3.26 -9.66 -2.23
CA VAL A 57 4.46 -9.42 -3.06
C VAL A 57 4.84 -10.68 -3.83
N LYS A 58 4.79 -11.85 -3.19
CA LYS A 58 5.11 -13.12 -3.86
C LYS A 58 4.12 -13.38 -4.99
N ALA A 59 2.83 -13.25 -4.72
CA ALA A 59 1.80 -13.47 -5.73
C ALA A 59 1.93 -12.50 -6.91
N LEU A 60 2.25 -11.23 -6.67
CA LEU A 60 2.53 -10.26 -7.73
C LEU A 60 3.73 -10.67 -8.59
N LEU A 61 4.83 -11.10 -7.97
CA LEU A 61 6.03 -11.55 -8.67
C LEU A 61 5.78 -12.84 -9.49
N TYR A 62 4.95 -13.74 -8.99
CA TYR A 62 4.54 -14.96 -9.72
C TYR A 62 3.37 -14.74 -10.69
N ASN A 63 2.90 -13.49 -10.85
CA ASN A 63 1.74 -13.13 -11.67
C ASN A 63 0.45 -13.89 -11.29
N ASP A 64 0.33 -14.30 -10.02
CA ASP A 64 -0.86 -14.90 -9.44
C ASP A 64 -1.84 -13.81 -9.00
N LEU A 65 -2.48 -13.19 -10.00
CA LEU A 65 -3.44 -12.11 -9.76
C LEU A 65 -4.67 -12.59 -8.99
N GLN A 66 -5.04 -13.88 -9.06
CA GLN A 66 -6.17 -14.39 -8.27
C GLN A 66 -5.86 -14.32 -6.78
N ARG A 67 -4.66 -14.75 -6.38
CA ARG A 67 -4.23 -14.66 -4.99
C ARG A 67 -4.12 -13.21 -4.53
N VAL A 68 -3.54 -12.32 -5.34
CA VAL A 68 -3.47 -10.89 -5.03
C VAL A 68 -4.87 -10.31 -4.79
N MET A 69 -5.82 -10.61 -5.67
CA MET A 69 -7.20 -10.10 -5.54
C MET A 69 -7.93 -10.70 -4.33
N SER A 70 -7.67 -11.96 -3.98
CA SER A 70 -8.26 -12.60 -2.81
C SER A 70 -7.74 -12.00 -1.50
N ASP A 71 -6.41 -11.85 -1.38
CA ASP A 71 -5.78 -11.25 -0.20
C ASP A 71 -6.20 -9.77 -0.05
N LEU A 72 -6.32 -9.03 -1.17
CA LEU A 72 -6.86 -7.67 -1.18
C LEU A 72 -8.32 -7.59 -0.69
N GLN A 73 -9.18 -8.50 -1.17
CA GLN A 73 -10.58 -8.53 -0.74
C GLN A 73 -10.71 -8.82 0.75
N ASN A 74 -9.85 -9.68 1.30
CA ASN A 74 -9.81 -9.94 2.74
C ASN A 74 -9.43 -8.68 3.54
N GLY A 75 -8.46 -7.90 3.06
CA GLY A 75 -8.07 -6.63 3.68
C GLY A 75 -9.17 -5.57 3.59
N ILE A 76 -9.84 -5.43 2.45
CA ILE A 76 -10.96 -4.48 2.29
C ILE A 76 -12.19 -4.89 3.11
N ALA A 77 -12.40 -6.18 3.34
CA ALA A 77 -13.48 -6.68 4.18
C ALA A 77 -13.19 -6.54 5.69
N SER A 78 -12.00 -6.07 6.07
CA SER A 78 -11.58 -5.97 7.46
C SER A 78 -12.25 -4.79 8.18
N LYS A 79 -12.24 -4.85 9.52
CA LYS A 79 -12.80 -3.78 10.35
C LYS A 79 -12.01 -2.49 10.20
N GLU A 80 -10.70 -2.58 9.99
CA GLU A 80 -9.83 -1.43 9.80
C GLU A 80 -10.22 -0.65 8.55
N HIS A 81 -10.53 -1.35 7.45
CA HIS A 81 -11.01 -0.71 6.23
C HIS A 81 -12.39 -0.06 6.42
N ALA A 82 -13.31 -0.71 7.14
CA ALA A 82 -14.62 -0.13 7.43
C ALA A 82 -14.51 1.19 8.22
N VAL A 83 -13.67 1.21 9.26
CA VAL A 83 -13.39 2.44 10.04
C VAL A 83 -12.78 3.54 9.17
N PHE A 84 -11.88 3.16 8.25
CA PHE A 84 -11.29 4.11 7.30
C PHE A 84 -12.32 4.71 6.35
N VAL A 85 -13.21 3.90 5.78
CA VAL A 85 -14.30 4.36 4.89
C VAL A 85 -15.26 5.28 5.63
N ASP A 86 -15.61 4.94 6.87
CA ASP A 86 -16.46 5.78 7.71
C ASP A 86 -15.82 7.15 7.94
N GLY A 87 -14.52 7.21 8.29
CA GLY A 87 -13.80 8.47 8.45
C GLY A 87 -13.70 9.31 7.16
N LEU A 88 -13.61 8.67 5.99
CA LEU A 88 -13.66 9.39 4.70
C LEU A 88 -15.05 9.98 4.43
N SER A 89 -16.12 9.30 4.85
CA SER A 89 -17.49 9.78 4.67
C SER A 89 -17.80 11.01 5.51
N GLU A 90 -17.20 11.10 6.71
CA GLU A 90 -17.32 12.25 7.61
C GLU A 90 -16.53 13.47 7.08
N ASN A 91 -15.31 13.26 6.59
CA ASN A 91 -14.50 14.32 5.99
C ASN A 91 -15.12 14.89 4.70
N ARG A 92 -15.91 14.11 3.96
CA ARG A 92 -16.60 14.57 2.75
C ARG A 92 -17.74 15.58 3.02
N LYS A 93 -18.26 15.65 4.25
CA LYS A 93 -19.33 16.59 4.61
C LYS A 93 -18.83 17.99 4.98
N THR A 94 -17.52 18.18 5.08
CA THR A 94 -16.88 19.41 5.59
C THR A 94 -16.19 20.24 4.50
N ILE A 95 -16.48 19.94 3.22
CA ILE A 95 -16.00 20.69 2.04
C ILE A 95 -17.21 21.28 1.32
#